data_AF-A0A6B3CH16-F1
#
_entry.id   AF-A0A6B3CH16-F1
#
_cell.length_a   1.000
_cell.length_b   1.000
_cell.length_c   1.000
_cell.angle_alpha   90.00
_cell.angle_beta   90.00
_cell.angle_gamma   90.00
#
_symmetry.space_group_name_H-M   'P 1'
#
loop_
_entity.id
_entity.type
_entity.pdbx_description
1 polymer ?
#
loop_
_entity_poly.entity_id
_entity_poly.type
_entity_poly.pdbx_seq_one_letter_code
_entity_poly.pdbx_strand_id
1 'polypeptide(L)' 'MAGEPQDDCLFCKIVAGQIPATIVRETDTTVAFRDINPQAPTHVLVIP' A
#
# COMPACT_ATOMS: atom_id res chain seq x y z
N MET A 1 17.67 -9.82 1.49
CA MET A 1 17.72 -8.36 1.74
C MET A 1 16.31 -7.82 1.47
N ALA A 2 15.88 -6.75 2.14
CA ALA A 2 14.51 -6.26 2.04
C ALA A 2 14.18 -5.73 0.62
N GLY A 3 13.08 -6.20 0.02
CA GLY A 3 12.38 -5.49 -1.05
C GLY A 3 12.82 -5.75 -2.49
N GLU A 4 12.87 -7.00 -2.96
CA GLU A 4 12.82 -7.25 -4.41
C GLU A 4 11.36 -7.17 -4.88
N PRO A 5 11.01 -6.29 -5.83
CA PRO A 5 9.67 -6.25 -6.39
C PRO A 5 9.48 -7.53 -7.21
N GLN A 6 8.69 -8.45 -6.66
CA GLN A 6 8.22 -9.63 -7.38
C GLN A 6 7.01 -9.21 -8.22
N ASP A 7 6.92 -9.68 -9.47
CA ASP A 7 5.80 -9.38 -10.37
C ASP A 7 4.41 -9.72 -9.78
N ASP A 8 4.37 -10.61 -8.79
CA ASP A 8 3.15 -11.01 -8.06
C ASP A 8 2.93 -10.28 -6.72
N CYS A 9 3.72 -9.24 -6.44
CA CYS A 9 3.54 -8.41 -5.25
C CYS A 9 2.23 -7.60 -5.32
N LEU A 10 1.26 -7.97 -4.48
CA LEU A 10 -0.03 -7.28 -4.36
C LEU A 10 0.15 -5.78 -4.04
N PHE A 11 1.00 -5.46 -3.07
CA PHE A 11 1.24 -4.09 -2.64
C PHE A 11 1.93 -3.25 -3.74
N CYS A 12 2.81 -3.86 -4.53
CA CYS A 12 3.47 -3.21 -5.64
C CYS A 12 2.45 -2.83 -6.73
N LYS A 13 1.44 -3.68 -6.98
CA LYS A 13 0.32 -3.38 -7.89
C LYS A 13 -0.57 -2.25 -7.37
N ILE A 14 -0.71 -2.10 -6.05
CA ILE A 14 -1.42 -0.97 -5.43
C ILE A 14 -0.62 0.33 -5.63
N VAL A 15 0.69 0.34 -5.34
CA VAL A 15 1.56 1.52 -5.54
C VAL A 15 1.62 1.93 -7.01
N ALA A 16 1.61 0.95 -7.94
CA ALA A 16 1.58 1.21 -9.37
C ALA A 16 0.19 1.66 -9.89
N GLY A 17 -0.82 1.77 -9.04
CA GLY A 17 -2.18 2.18 -9.43
C GLY A 17 -2.95 1.15 -10.26
N GLN A 18 -2.46 -0.09 -10.34
CA GLN A 18 -3.12 -1.18 -11.08
C GLN A 18 -4.30 -1.77 -10.29
N ILE A 19 -4.22 -1.71 -8.96
CA ILE A 19 -5.27 -2.13 -8.04
C ILE A 19 -5.72 -0.89 -7.26
N PRO A 20 -7.04 -0.62 -7.20
CA PRO A 20 -7.53 0.54 -6.46
C PRO A 20 -7.29 0.37 -4.95
N ALA A 21 -6.87 1.45 -4.31
CA ALA A 21 -6.81 1.56 -2.85
C ALA A 21 -7.23 2.97 -2.42
N THR A 22 -7.78 3.09 -1.21
CA THR A 22 -8.15 4.39 -0.64
C THR A 22 -6.90 5.04 -0.06
N ILE A 23 -6.17 5.77 -0.90
CA ILE A 23 -4.96 6.49 -0.53
C ILE A 23 -5.30 7.57 0.51
N VAL A 24 -4.56 7.57 1.60
CA VAL A 24 -4.62 8.59 2.65
C VAL A 24 -3.52 9.63 2.43
N ARG A 25 -2.33 9.18 2.03
CA ARG A 25 -1.19 10.06 1.74
C ARG A 25 -0.18 9.35 0.84
N GLU A 26 0.41 10.12 -0.07
CA GLU A 26 1.58 9.72 -0.86
C GLU A 26 2.74 10.68 -0.59
N THR A 27 3.96 10.15 -0.70
CA THR A 27 5.23 10.87 -0.58
C THR A 27 6.21 10.29 -1.59
N ASP A 28 7.39 10.89 -1.71
CA ASP A 28 8.42 10.46 -2.66
C ASP A 28 8.91 9.02 -2.42
N THR A 29 8.79 8.49 -1.19
CA THR A 29 9.35 7.19 -0.82
C THR A 29 8.38 6.26 -0.08
N THR A 30 7.13 6.67 0.12
CA THR A 30 6.13 5.86 0.82
C THR A 30 4.70 6.19 0.38
N VAL A 31 3.83 5.18 0.47
CA VAL A 31 2.39 5.29 0.24
C VAL A 31 1.64 4.78 1.47
N ALA A 32 0.64 5.53 1.90
CA ALA A 32 -0.25 5.18 3.00
C ALA A 32 -1.70 5.07 2.51
N PHE A 33 -2.36 3.95 2.77
CA PHE A 33 -3.73 3.68 2.33
C PHE A 33 -4.54 2.91 3.37
N ARG A 34 -5.87 3.02 3.30
CA ARG A 34 -6.77 2.32 4.24
C ARG A 34 -6.74 0.82 4.00
N ASP A 35 -6.67 0.07 5.10
CA ASP A 35 -6.85 -1.38 5.05
C ASP A 35 -8.28 -1.73 4.58
N ILE A 36 -8.40 -2.75 3.73
CA ILE A 36 -9.69 -3.27 3.24
C ILE A 36 -10.46 -4.05 4.31
N ASN A 37 -9.75 -4.64 5.28
CA ASN A 37 -10.30 -5.37 6.42
C ASN A 37 -9.77 -4.79 7.75
N PRO A 38 -10.18 -3.57 8.13
CA PRO A 38 -9.63 -2.85 9.26
C PRO A 38 -9.90 -3.57 10.59
N GLN A 39 -8.88 -3.65 11.46
CA GLN A 39 -8.99 -4.25 12.81
C GLN A 39 -9.28 -3.21 13.92
N ALA A 40 -9.42 -1.95 13.53
CA ALA A 40 -9.73 -0.81 14.40
C ALA A 40 -10.55 0.23 13.62
N PRO A 41 -11.25 1.17 14.29
CA PRO A 41 -12.03 2.21 13.62
C PRO A 41 -11.24 3.04 12.59
N THR A 42 -9.92 3.12 12.77
CA THR A 42 -8.98 3.65 11.79
C THR A 42 -7.81 2.70 11.68
N HIS A 43 -7.58 2.16 10.48
CA HIS A 43 -6.47 1.27 10.19
C HIS A 43 -5.86 1.63 8.83
N VAL A 44 -4.58 2.00 8.83
CA VAL A 44 -3.85 2.48 7.67
C VAL A 44 -2.57 1.66 7.55
N LEU A 45 -2.31 1.15 6.35
CA LEU A 45 -1.06 0.48 6.01
C LEU A 45 -0.12 1.51 5.38
N VAL A 46 1.16 1.45 5.74
CA VAL A 46 2.22 2.30 5.17
C VAL A 46 3.29 1.39 4.61
N ILE A 47 3.59 1.56 3.33
CA ILE A 47 4.58 0.77 2.60
C ILE A 47 5.54 1.69 1.84
N PRO A 48 6.81 1.27 1.64
CA PRO A 48 7.72 1.96 0.72
C PRO A 48 7.27 1.81 -0.74
#